data_AF-A0A9P9EMQ8-F1
#
_entry.id   AF-A0A9P9EMQ8-F1
#
_cell.length_a   1.000
_cell.length_b   1.000
_cell.length_c   1.000
_cell.angle_alpha   90.00
_cell.angle_beta   90.00
_cell.angle_gamma   90.00
#
_symmetry.space_group_name_H-M   'P 1'
#
loop_
_entity.id
_entity.type
_entity.pdbx_description
1 polymer ?
#
loop_
_entity_poly.entity_id
_entity_poly.type
_entity_poly.pdbx_seq_one_letter_code
_entity_poly.pdbx_strand_id
1 'polypeptide(L)'
;MFWRFPSFVFLLRSIGLRCLSAWRLLILAFIVWTLRMAITHPRLHRLEMKPQSSVRVYIASLHWNNEHIHRDSWNEAVLDLVLALGPSNVFVSVYESGSRDGSKAALGELDKALDAVGASRNVTLGKTTHADEISSPPLEPGNGWIKTPRGQIELRRIPYLARLRNISLPPLRDMAQHGTTFDYILCLNDVVFTMWPYFQSSTSRAAMKRSEPVPVISCWNGMVFMPAASFMGEQVMAFRGLDDTLAAQHLEASECCLIHADNPSSAKRGLYLNPNVRVGYNRRAYKQVSPTGSWLTYTEIFTGMWKNRLARWFMTPWLKEWRIRSLQSAWEKQNPCHKEAGSICIINEMQVLVKNG
;
A
#
# COMPACT_ATOMS: atom_id res chain seq x y z
N MET A 1 -2.34 79.13 -12.84
CA MET A 1 -1.46 78.05 -12.34
C MET A 1 -2.35 76.92 -11.84
N PHE A 2 -2.73 75.97 -12.71
CA PHE A 2 -3.55 74.82 -12.34
C PHE A 2 -2.73 73.55 -12.55
N TRP A 3 -2.27 72.95 -11.46
CA TRP A 3 -1.62 71.65 -11.47
C TRP A 3 -2.69 70.55 -11.55
N ARG A 4 -2.68 69.79 -12.64
CA ARG A 4 -3.50 68.56 -12.80
C ARG A 4 -2.82 67.43 -12.03
N PHE A 5 -3.46 66.92 -10.97
CA PHE A 5 -3.09 65.66 -10.35
C PHE A 5 -3.49 64.49 -11.28
N PRO A 6 -2.59 63.54 -11.58
CA PRO A 6 -2.98 62.30 -12.26
C PRO A 6 -3.87 61.47 -11.31
N SER A 7 -5.02 61.06 -11.81
CA SER A 7 -6.03 60.31 -11.06
C SER A 7 -5.47 58.97 -10.58
N PHE A 8 -5.54 58.73 -9.26
CA PHE A 8 -5.13 57.50 -8.56
C PHE A 8 -5.68 56.19 -9.21
N VAL A 9 -6.80 56.31 -9.94
CA VAL A 9 -7.47 55.25 -10.70
C VAL A 9 -6.61 54.70 -11.87
N PHE A 10 -5.79 55.53 -12.52
CA PHE A 10 -4.93 55.09 -13.63
C PHE A 10 -3.72 54.26 -13.15
N LEU A 11 -3.19 54.59 -11.97
CA LEU A 11 -2.08 53.86 -11.37
C LEU A 11 -2.52 52.45 -10.94
N LEU A 12 -3.70 52.33 -10.30
CA LEU A 12 -4.28 51.03 -9.92
C LEU A 12 -4.66 50.16 -11.14
N ARG A 13 -5.18 50.75 -12.23
CA ARG A 13 -5.46 50.02 -13.49
C ARG A 13 -4.18 49.52 -14.17
N SER A 14 -3.11 50.33 -14.20
CA SER A 14 -1.84 49.94 -14.84
C SER A 14 -1.08 48.88 -14.04
N ILE A 15 -1.14 48.92 -12.71
CA ILE A 15 -0.61 47.88 -11.81
C ILE A 15 -1.43 46.59 -11.94
N GLY A 16 -2.76 46.69 -12.01
CA GLY A 16 -3.64 45.55 -12.24
C GLY A 16 -3.40 44.86 -13.59
N LEU A 17 -3.24 45.62 -14.67
CA LEU A 17 -2.93 45.10 -16.02
C LEU A 17 -1.53 44.47 -16.10
N ARG A 18 -0.51 45.07 -15.44
CA ARG A 18 0.84 44.50 -15.35
C ARG A 18 0.87 43.22 -14.52
N CYS A 19 0.18 43.18 -13.39
CA CYS A 19 0.00 41.94 -12.61
C CYS A 19 -0.72 40.87 -13.44
N LEU A 20 -1.84 41.19 -14.10
CA LEU A 20 -2.55 40.26 -14.99
C LEU A 20 -1.65 39.72 -16.12
N SER A 21 -0.77 40.56 -16.68
CA SER A 21 0.20 40.13 -17.70
C SER A 21 1.29 39.21 -17.13
N ALA A 22 1.79 39.48 -15.91
CA ALA A 22 2.75 38.62 -15.22
C ALA A 22 2.15 37.27 -14.84
N TRP A 23 0.90 37.25 -14.36
CA TRP A 23 0.15 36.01 -14.07
C TRP A 23 -0.06 35.18 -15.34
N ARG A 24 -0.39 35.81 -16.48
CA ARG A 24 -0.50 35.12 -17.77
C ARG A 24 0.83 34.50 -18.22
N LEU A 25 1.94 35.23 -18.08
CA LEU A 25 3.28 34.72 -18.41
C LEU A 25 3.70 33.58 -17.48
N LEU A 26 3.40 33.66 -16.18
CA LEU A 26 3.64 32.57 -15.23
C LEU A 26 2.82 31.33 -15.57
N ILE A 27 1.52 31.49 -15.90
CA ILE A 27 0.66 30.39 -16.34
C ILE A 27 1.19 29.78 -17.63
N LEU A 28 1.59 30.59 -18.61
CA LEU A 28 2.13 30.10 -19.88
C LEU A 28 3.45 29.34 -19.68
N ALA A 29 4.42 29.92 -18.95
CA ALA A 29 5.67 29.26 -18.62
C ALA A 29 5.41 27.95 -17.86
N PHE A 30 4.39 27.93 -17.01
CA PHE A 30 3.99 26.76 -16.26
C PHE A 30 3.34 25.67 -17.13
N ILE A 31 2.51 26.04 -18.10
CA ILE A 31 1.96 25.13 -19.11
C ILE A 31 3.10 24.55 -19.96
N VAL A 32 4.03 25.39 -20.43
CA VAL A 32 5.18 24.96 -21.23
C VAL A 32 6.08 24.00 -20.43
N TRP A 33 6.34 24.27 -19.15
CA TRP A 33 7.07 23.37 -18.27
C TRP A 33 6.36 22.02 -18.09
N THR A 34 5.04 22.05 -17.94
CA THR A 34 4.19 20.86 -17.80
C THR A 34 4.20 20.02 -19.08
N LEU A 35 4.10 20.66 -20.24
CA LEU A 35 4.18 20.02 -21.56
C LEU A 35 5.56 19.41 -21.80
N ARG A 36 6.64 20.15 -21.49
CA ARG A 36 8.02 19.63 -21.58
C ARG A 36 8.19 18.38 -20.71
N MET A 37 7.73 18.42 -19.46
CA MET A 37 7.75 17.26 -18.55
C MET A 37 7.01 16.06 -19.12
N ALA A 38 5.84 16.28 -19.73
CA ALA A 38 5.05 15.22 -20.35
C ALA A 38 5.76 14.58 -21.55
N ILE A 39 6.43 15.38 -22.38
CA ILE A 39 7.21 14.92 -23.54
C ILE A 39 8.48 14.18 -23.09
N THR A 40 9.14 14.65 -22.02
CA THR A 40 10.37 14.04 -21.49
C THR A 40 10.13 12.88 -20.53
N HIS A 41 8.87 12.52 -20.24
CA HIS A 41 8.58 11.42 -19.32
C HIS A 41 9.18 10.14 -19.92
N PRO A 42 10.13 9.48 -19.23
CA PRO A 42 10.84 8.35 -19.81
C PRO A 42 9.84 7.29 -20.24
N ARG A 43 9.90 6.91 -21.53
CA ARG A 43 9.26 5.69 -22.00
C ARG A 43 9.94 4.55 -21.26
N LEU A 44 9.12 3.69 -20.62
CA LEU A 44 9.58 2.53 -19.86
C LEU A 44 10.73 1.84 -20.61
N HIS A 45 11.95 1.97 -20.08
CA HIS A 45 13.02 1.10 -20.52
C HIS A 45 12.69 -0.29 -20.02
N ARG A 46 12.65 -1.25 -20.95
CA ARG A 46 12.64 -2.66 -20.61
C ARG A 46 13.92 -2.92 -19.83
N LEU A 47 13.78 -3.14 -18.51
CA LEU A 47 14.91 -3.54 -17.69
C LEU A 47 15.39 -4.89 -18.24
N GLU A 48 16.62 -4.94 -18.75
CA GLU A 48 17.27 -6.21 -19.04
C GLU A 48 17.49 -6.93 -17.70
N MET A 49 16.69 -7.96 -17.45
CA MET A 49 16.92 -8.85 -16.32
C MET A 49 18.20 -9.64 -16.62
N LYS A 50 19.28 -9.33 -15.90
CA LYS A 50 20.41 -10.25 -15.83
C LYS A 50 19.92 -11.51 -15.09
N PRO A 51 20.13 -12.73 -15.60
CA PRO A 51 19.80 -13.94 -14.88
C PRO A 51 20.54 -13.92 -13.55
N GLN A 52 19.80 -13.78 -12.46
CA GLN A 52 20.37 -13.84 -11.13
C GLN A 52 20.36 -15.31 -10.70
N SER A 53 21.54 -15.84 -10.38
CA SER A 53 21.70 -17.21 -9.89
C SER A 53 20.96 -17.41 -8.57
N SER A 54 20.24 -18.55 -8.46
CA SER A 54 19.74 -19.25 -7.27
C SER A 54 19.11 -18.41 -6.14
N VAL A 55 18.26 -17.43 -6.45
CA VAL A 55 17.48 -16.72 -5.42
C VAL A 55 16.28 -17.58 -5.00
N ARG A 56 16.11 -17.82 -3.70
CA ARG A 56 14.95 -18.53 -3.15
C ARG A 56 13.90 -17.54 -2.63
N VAL A 57 12.66 -17.73 -3.07
CA VAL A 57 11.54 -16.81 -2.78
C VAL A 57 10.41 -17.53 -2.07
N TYR A 58 10.00 -16.98 -0.93
CA TYR A 58 8.79 -17.38 -0.22
C TYR A 58 7.63 -16.47 -0.64
N ILE A 59 6.61 -17.00 -1.31
CA ILE A 59 5.44 -16.24 -1.74
C ILE A 59 4.33 -16.40 -0.71
N ALA A 60 3.84 -15.29 -0.14
CA ALA A 60 2.76 -15.28 0.84
C ALA A 60 1.55 -14.50 0.31
N SER A 61 0.34 -15.07 0.38
CA SER A 61 -0.87 -14.38 -0.06
C SER A 61 -2.09 -14.72 0.80
N LEU A 62 -2.99 -13.74 0.94
CA LEU A 62 -4.23 -13.81 1.70
C LEU A 62 -5.41 -13.49 0.77
N HIS A 63 -6.48 -14.29 0.78
CA HIS A 63 -7.63 -14.12 -0.10
C HIS A 63 -8.97 -14.26 0.64
N TRP A 64 -9.97 -13.49 0.18
CA TRP A 64 -11.35 -13.54 0.64
C TRP A 64 -12.31 -13.04 -0.46
N ASN A 65 -13.25 -13.89 -0.88
CA ASN A 65 -14.24 -13.60 -1.93
C ASN A 65 -13.63 -13.03 -3.22
N ASN A 66 -12.60 -13.71 -3.74
CA ASN A 66 -11.81 -13.30 -4.90
C ASN A 66 -11.96 -14.27 -6.10
N GLU A 67 -13.01 -15.10 -6.19
CA GLU A 67 -13.13 -16.16 -7.21
C GLU A 67 -12.84 -15.66 -8.63
N HIS A 68 -13.49 -14.55 -8.99
CA HIS A 68 -13.36 -13.96 -10.32
C HIS A 68 -11.91 -13.54 -10.62
N ILE A 69 -11.16 -13.07 -9.62
CA ILE A 69 -9.75 -12.68 -9.82
C ILE A 69 -8.87 -13.91 -10.02
N HIS A 70 -9.10 -14.95 -9.22
CA HIS A 70 -8.36 -16.20 -9.27
C HIS A 70 -8.46 -16.83 -10.65
N ARG A 71 -9.70 -16.99 -11.13
CA ARG A 71 -10.00 -17.61 -12.42
C ARG A 71 -9.58 -16.73 -13.60
N ASP A 72 -9.69 -15.41 -13.46
CA ASP A 72 -9.34 -14.50 -14.56
C ASP A 72 -7.84 -14.39 -14.79
N SER A 73 -7.06 -14.15 -13.74
CA SER A 73 -5.67 -13.71 -13.93
C SER A 73 -4.70 -14.09 -12.83
N TRP A 74 -5.15 -14.21 -11.58
CA TRP A 74 -4.20 -14.33 -10.47
C TRP A 74 -3.56 -15.71 -10.40
N ASN A 75 -4.33 -16.79 -10.57
CA ASN A 75 -3.78 -18.16 -10.55
C ASN A 75 -2.72 -18.36 -11.65
N GLU A 76 -3.05 -17.94 -12.88
CA GLU A 76 -2.14 -17.98 -14.03
C GLU A 76 -0.87 -17.16 -13.77
N ALA A 77 -1.00 -15.93 -13.28
CA ALA A 77 0.14 -15.06 -13.01
C ALA A 77 1.07 -15.60 -11.91
N VAL A 78 0.52 -16.26 -10.88
CA VAL A 78 1.33 -16.92 -9.84
C VAL A 78 2.07 -18.12 -10.42
N LEU A 79 1.40 -18.95 -11.22
CA LEU A 79 2.03 -20.08 -11.88
C LEU A 79 3.17 -19.64 -12.81
N ASP A 80 2.94 -18.62 -13.64
CA ASP A 80 3.95 -18.03 -14.52
C ASP A 80 5.16 -17.51 -13.74
N LEU A 81 4.91 -16.86 -12.58
CA LEU A 81 5.96 -16.38 -11.71
C LEU A 81 6.79 -17.54 -11.12
N VAL A 82 6.14 -18.61 -10.67
CA VAL A 82 6.81 -19.81 -10.17
C VAL A 82 7.68 -20.45 -11.25
N LEU A 83 7.17 -20.56 -12.49
CA LEU A 83 7.92 -21.08 -13.63
C LEU A 83 9.12 -20.19 -13.96
N ALA A 84 8.95 -18.87 -13.94
CA ALA A 84 10.02 -17.91 -14.23
C ALA A 84 11.14 -17.92 -13.18
N LEU A 85 10.80 -18.11 -11.90
CA LEU A 85 11.77 -18.20 -10.80
C LEU A 85 12.41 -19.59 -10.67
N GLY A 86 11.77 -20.61 -11.25
CA GLY A 86 12.12 -22.01 -11.10
C GLY A 86 11.34 -22.64 -9.92
N PRO A 87 10.55 -23.70 -10.15
CA PRO A 87 9.73 -24.34 -9.10
C PRO A 87 10.49 -24.78 -7.85
N SER A 88 11.76 -25.20 -8.00
CA SER A 88 12.62 -25.61 -6.87
C SER A 88 13.10 -24.45 -6.00
N ASN A 89 13.02 -23.22 -6.50
CA ASN A 89 13.47 -22.01 -5.81
C ASN A 89 12.33 -21.30 -5.07
N VAL A 90 11.10 -21.78 -5.20
CA VAL A 90 9.91 -21.09 -4.69
C VAL A 90 9.18 -21.96 -3.68
N PHE A 91 8.64 -21.31 -2.65
CA PHE A 91 7.61 -21.88 -1.80
C PHE A 91 6.38 -20.97 -1.82
N VAL A 92 5.19 -21.50 -2.11
CA VAL A 92 3.94 -20.73 -2.18
C VAL A 92 3.06 -21.00 -0.96
N SER A 93 2.82 -20.01 -0.12
CA SER A 93 1.92 -20.08 1.04
C SER A 93 0.67 -19.22 0.81
N VAL A 94 -0.48 -19.88 0.66
CA VAL A 94 -1.78 -19.25 0.45
C VAL A 94 -2.68 -19.52 1.64
N TYR A 95 -3.27 -18.47 2.20
CA TYR A 95 -4.35 -18.59 3.17
C TYR A 95 -5.63 -17.96 2.61
N GLU A 96 -6.73 -18.68 2.70
CA GLU A 96 -8.07 -18.25 2.31
C GLU A 96 -8.91 -18.08 3.59
N SER A 97 -9.52 -16.91 3.81
CA SER A 97 -10.17 -16.56 5.08
C SER A 97 -11.69 -16.75 5.12
N GLY A 98 -12.19 -17.90 4.67
CA GLY A 98 -13.60 -18.26 4.82
C GLY A 98 -14.54 -17.56 3.82
N SER A 99 -14.18 -17.62 2.55
CA SER A 99 -14.94 -17.12 1.41
C SER A 99 -16.28 -17.85 1.27
N ARG A 100 -17.25 -17.13 0.73
CA ARG A 100 -18.61 -17.62 0.42
C ARG A 100 -18.84 -17.88 -1.06
N ASP A 101 -17.96 -17.38 -1.92
CA ASP A 101 -17.96 -17.64 -3.35
C ASP A 101 -17.09 -18.88 -3.69
N GLY A 102 -16.82 -19.11 -4.97
CA GLY A 102 -15.98 -20.22 -5.43
C GLY A 102 -14.47 -20.01 -5.24
N SER A 103 -14.01 -19.04 -4.43
CA SER A 103 -12.58 -18.79 -4.21
C SER A 103 -11.84 -20.04 -3.74
N LYS A 104 -12.46 -20.82 -2.84
CA LYS A 104 -11.88 -22.07 -2.33
C LYS A 104 -11.63 -23.09 -3.44
N ALA A 105 -12.59 -23.22 -4.36
CA ALA A 105 -12.45 -24.11 -5.51
C ALA A 105 -11.37 -23.61 -6.47
N ALA A 106 -11.36 -22.30 -6.77
CA ALA A 106 -10.36 -21.69 -7.64
C ALA A 106 -8.93 -21.81 -7.06
N LEU A 107 -8.76 -21.68 -5.74
CA LEU A 107 -7.46 -21.91 -5.09
C LEU A 107 -7.06 -23.39 -5.09
N GLY A 108 -8.03 -24.31 -5.03
CA GLY A 108 -7.77 -25.74 -5.22
C GLY A 108 -7.30 -26.09 -6.64
N GLU A 109 -7.72 -25.33 -7.65
CA GLU A 109 -7.19 -25.47 -9.02
C GLU A 109 -5.75 -24.98 -9.12
N LEU A 110 -5.42 -23.86 -8.47
CA LEU A 110 -4.03 -23.39 -8.37
C LEU A 110 -3.14 -24.41 -7.65
N ASP A 111 -3.63 -25.00 -6.56
CA ASP A 111 -2.90 -26.02 -5.81
C ASP A 111 -2.48 -27.18 -6.73
N LYS A 112 -3.42 -27.72 -7.50
CA LYS A 112 -3.14 -28.80 -8.48
C LYS A 112 -2.16 -28.36 -9.57
N ALA A 113 -2.28 -27.12 -10.05
CA ALA A 113 -1.39 -26.59 -11.09
C ALA A 113 0.06 -26.43 -10.59
N LEU A 114 0.24 -25.96 -9.34
CA LEU A 114 1.54 -25.87 -8.70
C LEU A 114 2.15 -27.26 -8.42
N ASP A 115 1.32 -28.25 -8.08
CA ASP A 115 1.74 -29.65 -7.94
C ASP A 115 2.31 -30.23 -9.23
N ALA A 116 1.61 -30.01 -10.34
CA ALA A 116 1.97 -30.54 -11.63
C ALA A 116 3.34 -30.05 -12.12
N VAL A 117 3.80 -28.88 -11.64
CA VAL A 117 5.12 -28.31 -11.96
C VAL A 117 6.16 -28.55 -10.86
N GLY A 118 5.82 -29.31 -9.81
CA GLY A 118 6.74 -29.68 -8.73
C GLY A 118 7.06 -28.55 -7.75
N ALA A 119 6.21 -27.52 -7.66
CA ALA A 119 6.43 -26.40 -6.76
C ALA A 119 5.98 -26.72 -5.33
N SER A 120 6.84 -26.46 -4.34
CA SER A 120 6.49 -26.60 -2.93
C SER A 120 5.48 -25.53 -2.51
N ARG A 121 4.45 -25.93 -1.77
CA ARG A 121 3.35 -25.02 -1.41
C ARG A 121 2.59 -25.44 -0.15
N ASN A 122 1.85 -24.50 0.40
CA ASN A 122 0.86 -24.70 1.44
C ASN A 122 -0.39 -23.87 1.11
N VAL A 123 -1.50 -24.52 0.76
CA VAL A 123 -2.79 -23.85 0.49
C VAL A 123 -3.78 -24.21 1.59
N THR A 124 -4.03 -23.27 2.49
CA THR A 124 -4.93 -23.44 3.63
C THR A 124 -6.26 -22.75 3.38
N LEU A 125 -7.36 -23.52 3.45
CA LEU A 125 -8.72 -23.02 3.23
C LEU A 125 -9.47 -22.86 4.57
N GLY A 126 -9.76 -21.62 4.94
CA GLY A 126 -10.41 -21.26 6.19
C GLY A 126 -11.87 -21.74 6.25
N LYS A 127 -12.29 -22.23 7.42
CA LYS A 127 -13.68 -22.64 7.66
C LYS A 127 -14.54 -21.49 8.21
N THR A 128 -13.93 -20.66 9.05
CA THR A 128 -14.58 -19.53 9.73
C THR A 128 -14.78 -18.36 8.78
N THR A 129 -16.03 -17.95 8.56
CA THR A 129 -16.36 -16.77 7.76
C THR A 129 -16.28 -15.49 8.60
N HIS A 130 -16.26 -14.33 7.96
CA HIS A 130 -16.35 -13.05 8.67
C HIS A 130 -17.61 -12.93 9.56
N ALA A 131 -18.73 -13.56 9.18
CA ALA A 131 -19.92 -13.55 10.05
C ALA A 131 -19.69 -14.36 11.32
N ASP A 132 -18.97 -15.47 11.23
CA ASP A 132 -18.70 -16.34 12.37
C ASP A 132 -17.76 -15.62 13.35
N GLU A 133 -16.74 -14.92 12.83
CA GLU A 133 -15.81 -14.08 13.61
C GLU A 133 -16.52 -12.99 14.43
N ILE A 134 -17.55 -12.33 13.87
CA ILE A 134 -18.29 -11.26 14.55
C ILE A 134 -19.53 -11.74 15.33
N SER A 135 -19.85 -13.03 15.26
CA SER A 135 -21.12 -13.58 15.79
C SER A 135 -21.19 -13.58 17.32
N SER A 136 -20.04 -13.58 18.00
CA SER A 136 -19.93 -13.80 19.44
C SER A 136 -19.01 -12.75 20.08
N PRO A 137 -19.48 -11.49 20.21
CA PRO A 137 -18.72 -10.45 20.88
C PRO A 137 -18.48 -10.78 22.36
N PRO A 138 -17.31 -10.44 22.93
CA PRO A 138 -17.03 -10.64 24.35
C PRO A 138 -17.86 -9.67 25.22
N LEU A 139 -17.92 -9.97 26.52
CA LEU A 139 -18.59 -9.10 27.51
C LEU A 139 -17.87 -7.76 27.69
N GLU A 140 -16.55 -7.77 27.60
CA GLU A 140 -15.70 -6.59 27.77
C GLU A 140 -14.78 -6.39 26.55
N PRO A 141 -14.46 -5.14 26.17
CA PRO A 141 -13.49 -4.86 25.11
C PRO A 141 -12.09 -5.42 25.41
N GLY A 142 -11.33 -5.68 24.35
CA GLY A 142 -9.97 -6.22 24.40
C GLY A 142 -9.74 -7.32 23.38
N ASN A 143 -8.47 -7.70 23.18
CA ASN A 143 -8.04 -8.68 22.18
C ASN A 143 -8.54 -8.36 20.77
N GLY A 144 -8.48 -7.08 20.39
CA GLY A 144 -8.96 -6.59 19.10
C GLY A 144 -10.46 -6.26 19.07
N TRP A 145 -11.22 -6.48 20.14
CA TRP A 145 -12.60 -5.99 20.25
C TRP A 145 -12.64 -4.62 20.89
N ILE A 146 -13.45 -3.70 20.35
CA ILE A 146 -13.54 -2.33 20.82
C ILE A 146 -14.98 -1.89 21.03
N LYS A 147 -15.21 -1.07 22.06
CA LYS A 147 -16.49 -0.39 22.26
C LYS A 147 -16.59 0.80 21.33
N THR A 148 -17.55 0.77 20.41
CA THR A 148 -17.74 1.85 19.44
C THR A 148 -18.66 2.95 19.99
N PRO A 149 -18.70 4.14 19.37
CA PRO A 149 -19.65 5.20 19.75
C PRO A 149 -21.12 4.77 19.68
N ARG A 150 -21.43 3.67 18.98
CA ARG A 150 -22.77 3.05 18.93
C ARG A 150 -23.13 2.28 20.20
N GLY A 151 -22.22 2.18 21.17
CA GLY A 151 -22.41 1.42 22.41
C GLY A 151 -22.23 -0.10 22.23
N GLN A 152 -21.84 -0.55 21.04
CA GLN A 152 -21.63 -1.97 20.72
C GLN A 152 -20.15 -2.35 20.86
N ILE A 153 -19.88 -3.61 21.18
CA ILE A 153 -18.54 -4.21 21.14
C ILE A 153 -18.36 -4.85 19.77
N GLU A 154 -17.42 -4.35 18.99
CA GLU A 154 -17.21 -4.74 17.61
C GLU A 154 -15.74 -5.11 17.37
N LEU A 155 -15.52 -6.09 16.50
CA LEU A 155 -14.19 -6.59 16.19
C LEU A 155 -13.45 -5.59 15.29
N ARG A 156 -12.26 -5.17 15.68
CA ARG A 156 -11.40 -4.30 14.87
C ARG A 156 -10.89 -5.06 13.65
N ARG A 157 -10.97 -4.42 12.48
CA ARG A 157 -10.58 -5.00 11.20
C ARG A 157 -9.08 -5.21 11.09
N ILE A 158 -8.26 -4.29 11.61
CA ILE A 158 -6.80 -4.37 11.41
C ILE A 158 -6.14 -5.49 12.23
N PRO A 159 -6.39 -5.65 13.55
CA PRO A 159 -5.89 -6.79 14.30
C PRO A 159 -6.34 -8.14 13.71
N TYR A 160 -7.57 -8.19 13.17
CA TYR A 160 -8.07 -9.34 12.42
C TYR A 160 -7.21 -9.65 11.19
N LEU A 161 -6.99 -8.67 10.29
CA LEU A 161 -6.15 -8.85 9.09
C LEU A 161 -4.70 -9.19 9.43
N ALA A 162 -4.14 -8.56 10.46
CA ALA A 162 -2.80 -8.85 10.97
C ALA A 162 -2.67 -10.33 11.38
N ARG A 163 -3.66 -10.85 12.14
CA ARG A 163 -3.72 -12.25 12.51
C ARG A 163 -3.76 -13.16 11.28
N LEU A 164 -4.60 -12.86 10.29
CA LEU A 164 -4.69 -13.66 9.07
C LEU A 164 -3.38 -13.69 8.28
N ARG A 165 -2.71 -12.54 8.12
CA ARG A 165 -1.40 -12.48 7.45
C ARG A 165 -0.37 -13.32 8.18
N ASN A 166 -0.37 -13.29 9.51
CA ASN A 166 0.53 -14.10 10.31
C ASN A 166 0.33 -15.61 10.14
N ILE A 167 -0.86 -16.10 9.73
CA ILE A 167 -1.09 -17.54 9.46
C ILE A 167 -0.28 -18.03 8.25
N SER A 168 0.09 -17.13 7.33
CA SER A 168 0.88 -17.50 6.14
C SER A 168 2.41 -17.56 6.38
N LEU A 169 2.88 -17.28 7.59
CA LEU A 169 4.31 -17.19 7.93
C LEU A 169 4.92 -18.40 8.66
N PRO A 170 4.19 -19.26 9.42
CA PRO A 170 4.77 -20.41 10.09
C PRO A 170 5.58 -21.35 9.17
N PRO A 171 5.12 -21.69 7.94
CA PRO A 171 5.91 -22.57 7.08
C PRO A 171 7.30 -22.02 6.77
N LEU A 172 7.45 -20.69 6.63
CA LEU A 172 8.76 -20.05 6.45
C LEU A 172 9.68 -20.32 7.65
N ARG A 173 9.16 -20.21 8.87
CA ARG A 173 9.93 -20.39 10.11
C ARG A 173 10.26 -21.85 10.35
N ASP A 174 9.29 -22.74 10.16
CA ASP A 174 9.46 -24.18 10.32
C ASP A 174 10.52 -24.68 9.35
N MET A 175 10.46 -24.28 8.08
CA MET A 175 11.49 -24.62 7.10
C MET A 175 12.88 -24.07 7.48
N ALA A 176 12.96 -22.84 7.98
CA ALA A 176 14.23 -22.25 8.41
C ALA A 176 14.87 -23.03 9.57
N GLN A 177 14.05 -23.49 10.53
CA GLN A 177 14.50 -24.35 11.64
C GLN A 177 15.03 -25.70 11.15
N HIS A 178 14.50 -26.22 10.03
CA HIS A 178 14.95 -27.46 9.38
C HIS A 178 16.03 -27.23 8.31
N GLY A 179 16.73 -26.08 8.34
CA GLY A 179 17.86 -25.77 7.47
C GLY A 179 17.50 -25.25 6.08
N THR A 180 16.21 -25.03 5.79
CA THR A 180 15.73 -24.52 4.51
C THR A 180 15.45 -23.01 4.61
N THR A 181 16.36 -22.19 4.09
CA THR A 181 16.23 -20.72 4.13
C THR A 181 15.80 -20.12 2.80
N PHE A 182 15.21 -18.92 2.86
CA PHE A 182 14.83 -18.11 1.71
C PHE A 182 15.57 -16.77 1.76
N ASP A 183 15.84 -16.18 0.60
CA ASP A 183 16.46 -14.86 0.52
C ASP A 183 15.42 -13.77 0.75
N TYR A 184 14.21 -13.97 0.20
CA TYR A 184 13.16 -12.97 0.20
C TYR A 184 11.78 -13.56 0.44
N ILE A 185 10.93 -12.75 1.05
CA ILE A 185 9.48 -12.95 1.10
C ILE A 185 8.81 -11.98 0.11
N LEU A 186 7.99 -12.54 -0.77
CA LEU A 186 7.11 -11.83 -1.68
C LEU A 186 5.69 -11.93 -1.17
N CYS A 187 5.18 -10.86 -0.56
CA CYS A 187 3.77 -10.80 -0.22
C CYS A 187 2.98 -10.35 -1.47
N LEU A 188 1.82 -10.96 -1.70
CA LEU A 188 0.89 -10.62 -2.79
C LEU A 188 -0.48 -10.25 -2.21
N ASN A 189 -1.06 -9.19 -2.75
CA ASN A 189 -2.34 -8.59 -2.39
C ASN A 189 -2.89 -7.81 -3.61
N ASP A 190 -4.08 -7.25 -3.49
CA ASP A 190 -4.97 -6.86 -4.57
C ASP A 190 -5.11 -5.33 -4.70
N VAL A 191 -4.64 -4.69 -5.80
CA VAL A 191 -4.70 -3.20 -5.93
C VAL A 191 -4.89 -2.67 -7.33
N VAL A 192 -5.51 -1.49 -7.37
CA VAL A 192 -5.41 -0.47 -8.42
C VAL A 192 -5.18 0.91 -7.80
N PHE A 193 -4.27 1.70 -8.37
CA PHE A 193 -4.12 3.13 -8.04
C PHE A 193 -4.61 3.98 -9.22
N THR A 194 -5.43 5.01 -8.99
CA THR A 194 -6.22 5.67 -10.07
C THR A 194 -5.81 7.10 -10.50
N MET A 195 -4.83 7.76 -9.88
CA MET A 195 -4.38 9.16 -10.09
C MET A 195 -2.86 9.50 -9.98
N TRP A 196 -2.09 9.52 -11.07
CA TRP A 196 -0.64 9.82 -11.04
C TRP A 196 -0.29 11.33 -11.08
N PRO A 197 0.78 11.83 -10.40
CA PRO A 197 1.62 11.20 -9.39
C PRO A 197 1.10 11.44 -7.95
N TYR A 198 0.97 10.35 -7.18
CA TYR A 198 0.21 10.26 -5.92
C TYR A 198 0.94 10.71 -4.64
N PHE A 199 2.18 11.22 -4.74
CA PHE A 199 3.02 11.47 -3.56
C PHE A 199 2.96 12.92 -3.05
N GLN A 200 2.98 13.06 -1.71
CA GLN A 200 3.17 14.36 -1.05
C GLN A 200 4.63 14.81 -0.98
N SER A 201 5.59 13.88 -0.88
CA SER A 201 7.02 14.20 -0.89
C SER A 201 7.48 14.70 -2.26
N SER A 202 8.24 15.79 -2.31
CA SER A 202 8.86 16.29 -3.54
C SER A 202 9.85 15.28 -4.12
N THR A 203 10.66 14.65 -3.26
CA THR A 203 11.62 13.60 -3.61
C THR A 203 10.92 12.42 -4.26
N SER A 204 9.88 11.88 -3.62
CA SER A 204 9.12 10.73 -4.14
C SER A 204 8.39 11.07 -5.43
N ARG A 205 7.81 12.27 -5.56
CA ARG A 205 7.25 12.75 -6.84
C ARG A 205 8.29 12.85 -7.94
N ALA A 206 9.49 13.34 -7.62
CA ALA A 206 10.53 13.51 -8.62
C ALA A 206 11.01 12.15 -9.14
N ALA A 207 11.23 11.18 -8.26
CA ALA A 207 11.55 9.80 -8.62
C ALA A 207 10.42 9.14 -9.43
N MET A 208 9.17 9.28 -8.99
CA MET A 208 7.99 8.75 -9.70
C MET A 208 7.85 9.33 -11.11
N LYS A 209 8.12 10.63 -11.29
CA LYS A 209 8.13 11.30 -12.60
C LYS A 209 9.27 10.84 -13.52
N ARG A 210 10.33 10.25 -12.97
CA ARG A 210 11.46 9.71 -13.72
C ARG A 210 11.42 8.18 -13.83
N SER A 211 10.38 7.54 -13.31
CA SER A 211 10.26 6.08 -13.25
C SER A 211 11.46 5.41 -12.53
N GLU A 212 12.05 6.12 -11.57
CA GLU A 212 13.14 5.65 -10.70
C GLU A 212 12.57 5.02 -9.42
N PRO A 213 13.34 4.18 -8.69
CA PRO A 213 12.95 3.69 -7.37
C PRO A 213 12.46 4.83 -6.47
N VAL A 214 11.19 4.78 -6.06
CA VAL A 214 10.53 5.88 -5.37
C VAL A 214 10.64 5.67 -3.86
N PRO A 215 11.36 6.52 -3.11
CA PRO A 215 11.44 6.37 -1.67
C PRO A 215 10.07 6.60 -1.02
N VAL A 216 9.68 5.69 -0.13
CA VAL A 216 8.44 5.73 0.64
C VAL A 216 8.72 5.43 2.12
N ILE A 217 7.80 5.80 3.00
CA ILE A 217 7.89 5.43 4.43
C ILE A 217 7.22 4.08 4.66
N SER A 218 6.12 3.83 3.95
CA SER A 218 5.42 2.56 3.92
C SER A 218 4.78 2.39 2.55
N CYS A 219 4.66 1.13 2.11
CA CYS A 219 3.80 0.74 1.02
C CYS A 219 3.32 -0.68 1.29
N TRP A 220 2.00 -0.92 1.27
CA TRP A 220 1.47 -2.27 1.17
C TRP A 220 -0.03 -2.27 0.90
N ASN A 221 -0.39 -2.35 -0.37
CA ASN A 221 -1.70 -2.85 -0.76
C ASN A 221 -1.58 -3.99 -1.79
N GLY A 222 -0.44 -4.18 -2.49
CA GLY A 222 -0.35 -5.01 -3.72
C GLY A 222 0.78 -6.03 -3.76
N MET A 223 2.01 -5.60 -4.06
CA MET A 223 3.17 -6.51 -4.10
C MET A 223 4.40 -5.89 -3.43
N VAL A 224 5.04 -6.60 -2.50
CA VAL A 224 6.21 -6.15 -1.73
C VAL A 224 7.12 -7.31 -1.54
N PHE A 225 8.38 -6.96 -1.62
CA PHE A 225 9.48 -7.87 -1.52
C PHE A 225 10.34 -7.42 -0.36
N MET A 226 10.52 -8.29 0.62
CA MET A 226 11.29 -8.01 1.83
C MET A 226 12.34 -9.10 2.05
N PRO A 227 13.47 -8.81 2.73
CA PRO A 227 14.40 -9.84 3.15
C PRO A 227 13.70 -10.85 4.07
N ALA A 228 13.77 -12.14 3.74
CA ALA A 228 13.10 -13.18 4.54
C ALA A 228 13.72 -13.29 5.95
N ALA A 229 15.00 -12.96 6.10
CA ALA A 229 15.72 -12.98 7.38
C ALA A 229 15.00 -12.18 8.48
N SER A 230 14.29 -11.11 8.13
CA SER A 230 13.51 -10.32 9.09
C SER A 230 12.34 -11.09 9.73
N PHE A 231 11.90 -12.20 9.13
CA PHE A 231 10.81 -13.05 9.63
C PHE A 231 11.29 -14.37 10.26
N MET A 232 12.60 -14.64 10.21
CA MET A 232 13.23 -15.89 10.66
C MET A 232 14.22 -15.69 11.83
N GLY A 233 14.56 -14.44 12.18
CA GLY A 233 15.54 -14.13 13.24
C GLY A 233 14.97 -14.15 14.67
N GLU A 234 15.81 -13.85 15.66
CA GLU A 234 15.45 -13.84 17.10
C GLU A 234 14.31 -12.87 17.42
N GLN A 235 14.31 -11.68 16.80
CA GLN A 235 13.18 -10.76 16.85
C GLN A 235 12.26 -11.05 15.67
N VAL A 236 11.36 -12.00 15.88
CA VAL A 236 10.41 -12.44 14.86
C VAL A 236 9.43 -11.31 14.54
N MET A 237 9.53 -10.73 13.35
CA MET A 237 8.53 -9.79 12.87
C MET A 237 7.19 -10.48 12.66
N ALA A 238 6.13 -9.78 13.04
CA ALA A 238 4.75 -10.20 12.85
C ALA A 238 3.90 -8.98 12.50
N PHE A 239 2.87 -9.19 11.69
CA PHE A 239 1.86 -8.17 11.47
C PHE A 239 1.10 -7.93 12.77
N ARG A 240 0.81 -6.67 13.08
CA ARG A 240 0.04 -6.25 14.25
C ARG A 240 -0.86 -5.07 13.93
N GLY A 241 -1.88 -4.85 14.75
CA GLY A 241 -2.59 -3.57 14.82
C GLY A 241 -2.03 -2.68 15.94
N LEU A 242 -2.67 -1.53 16.16
CA LEU A 242 -2.40 -0.72 17.35
C LEU A 242 -2.86 -1.45 18.62
N ASP A 243 -2.20 -1.12 19.73
CA ASP A 243 -2.66 -1.47 21.08
C ASP A 243 -4.14 -1.09 21.29
N ASP A 244 -4.90 -1.96 21.96
CA ASP A 244 -6.34 -1.76 22.15
C ASP A 244 -6.65 -0.47 22.94
N THR A 245 -5.80 -0.08 23.88
CA THR A 245 -5.98 1.13 24.69
C THR A 245 -5.67 2.40 23.89
N LEU A 246 -4.73 2.33 22.94
CA LEU A 246 -4.49 3.41 21.98
C LEU A 246 -5.63 3.50 20.97
N ALA A 247 -6.10 2.36 20.48
CA ALA A 247 -7.20 2.30 19.53
C ALA A 247 -8.52 2.82 20.12
N ALA A 248 -8.73 2.63 21.43
CA ALA A 248 -9.86 3.20 22.17
C ALA A 248 -9.94 4.75 22.05
N GLN A 249 -8.85 5.43 21.69
CA GLN A 249 -8.82 6.87 21.40
C GLN A 249 -9.31 7.23 19.99
N HIS A 250 -10.03 6.32 19.32
CA HIS A 250 -10.48 6.45 17.92
C HIS A 250 -9.30 6.50 16.92
N LEU A 251 -8.21 5.83 17.26
CA LEU A 251 -7.03 5.71 16.42
C LEU A 251 -6.94 4.30 15.83
N GLU A 252 -6.45 4.21 14.61
CA GLU A 252 -6.13 2.92 13.99
C GLU A 252 -4.88 3.06 13.13
N ALA A 253 -4.15 1.97 12.90
CA ALA A 253 -3.01 1.98 11.98
C ALA A 253 -2.92 0.66 11.24
N SER A 254 -2.85 0.72 9.92
CA SER A 254 -2.80 -0.48 9.08
C SER A 254 -1.59 -1.35 9.40
N GLU A 255 -1.80 -2.65 9.53
CA GLU A 255 -0.77 -3.66 9.78
C GLU A 255 0.30 -3.66 8.68
N CYS A 256 -0.15 -3.32 7.49
CA CYS A 256 0.61 -3.23 6.27
C CYS A 256 1.58 -2.03 6.23
N CYS A 257 1.33 -1.02 7.09
CA CYS A 257 2.23 0.09 7.35
C CYS A 257 3.11 -0.19 8.57
N LEU A 258 2.53 -0.71 9.65
CA LEU A 258 3.22 -0.99 10.91
C LEU A 258 4.37 -1.98 10.75
N ILE A 259 4.22 -3.00 9.89
CA ILE A 259 5.30 -3.97 9.61
C ILE A 259 6.61 -3.30 9.16
N HIS A 260 6.52 -2.15 8.49
CA HIS A 260 7.69 -1.41 8.04
C HIS A 260 8.29 -0.54 9.13
N ALA A 261 7.46 0.01 10.02
CA ALA A 261 7.91 0.74 11.20
C ALA A 261 8.60 -0.18 12.22
N ASP A 262 8.10 -1.40 12.35
CA ASP A 262 8.64 -2.41 13.27
C ASP A 262 9.90 -3.10 12.72
N ASN A 263 10.17 -3.00 11.42
CA ASN A 263 11.29 -3.65 10.77
C ASN A 263 12.59 -2.84 10.91
N PRO A 264 13.60 -3.29 11.66
CA PRO A 264 14.84 -2.54 11.82
C PRO A 264 15.63 -2.39 10.51
N SER A 265 15.41 -3.31 9.55
CA SER A 265 16.04 -3.23 8.23
C SER A 265 15.48 -2.08 7.40
N SER A 266 14.24 -1.66 7.63
CA SER A 266 13.62 -0.49 6.98
C SER A 266 14.42 0.78 7.20
N ALA A 267 14.86 1.02 8.43
CA ALA A 267 15.63 2.20 8.79
C ALA A 267 17.03 2.20 8.14
N LYS A 268 17.62 1.01 7.93
CA LYS A 268 18.97 0.86 7.36
C LYS A 268 18.99 0.83 5.83
N ARG A 269 18.04 0.13 5.21
CA ARG A 269 18.02 -0.14 3.76
C ARG A 269 17.07 0.78 3.00
N GLY A 270 16.15 1.45 3.69
CA GLY A 270 15.10 2.25 3.08
C GLY A 270 13.99 1.42 2.43
N LEU A 271 12.90 2.08 2.08
CA LEU A 271 11.76 1.49 1.39
C LEU A 271 11.52 2.19 0.07
N TYR A 272 11.27 1.39 -0.97
CA TYR A 272 11.11 1.88 -2.32
C TYR A 272 9.91 1.25 -3.00
N LEU A 273 9.10 2.08 -3.64
CA LEU A 273 8.11 1.64 -4.62
C LEU A 273 8.80 1.57 -5.98
N ASN A 274 8.68 0.43 -6.65
CA ASN A 274 9.15 0.27 -8.02
C ASN A 274 8.05 0.75 -8.99
N PRO A 275 8.20 1.93 -9.64
CA PRO A 275 7.19 2.47 -10.53
C PRO A 275 7.25 1.84 -11.91
N ASN A 276 7.95 0.72 -12.11
CA ASN A 276 7.98 -0.04 -13.36
C ASN A 276 7.28 -1.39 -13.24
N VAL A 277 6.99 -1.82 -12.01
CA VAL A 277 6.16 -3.00 -11.74
C VAL A 277 4.70 -2.56 -11.71
N ARG A 278 3.83 -3.32 -12.40
CA ARG A 278 2.40 -3.03 -12.51
C ARG A 278 1.62 -4.21 -12.00
N VAL A 279 0.68 -3.93 -11.09
CA VAL A 279 -0.25 -4.91 -10.54
C VAL A 279 -1.67 -4.41 -10.82
N GLY A 280 -2.60 -5.34 -11.05
CA GLY A 280 -4.00 -5.03 -11.28
C GLY A 280 -4.90 -6.13 -10.75
N TYR A 281 -6.06 -5.75 -10.20
CA TYR A 281 -7.03 -6.65 -9.58
C TYR A 281 -7.72 -7.60 -10.57
N ASN A 282 -7.88 -7.15 -11.81
CA ASN A 282 -8.47 -7.94 -12.88
C ASN A 282 -7.79 -7.57 -14.20
N ARG A 283 -7.99 -8.40 -15.23
CA ARG A 283 -7.40 -8.16 -16.55
C ARG A 283 -7.70 -6.77 -17.10
N ARG A 284 -8.88 -6.21 -16.83
CA ARG A 284 -9.26 -4.86 -17.29
C ARG A 284 -8.41 -3.78 -16.64
N ALA A 285 -8.29 -3.80 -15.31
CA ALA A 285 -7.45 -2.85 -14.57
C ALA A 285 -5.97 -3.02 -14.92
N TYR A 286 -5.49 -4.26 -15.05
CA TYR A 286 -4.13 -4.53 -15.48
C TYR A 286 -3.85 -3.95 -16.87
N LYS A 287 -4.75 -4.17 -17.85
CA LYS A 287 -4.62 -3.58 -19.20
C LYS A 287 -4.61 -2.05 -19.19
N GLN A 288 -5.31 -1.40 -18.26
CA GLN A 288 -5.28 0.06 -18.12
C GLN A 288 -3.90 0.55 -17.66
N VAL A 289 -3.24 -0.18 -16.76
CA VAL A 289 -1.95 0.24 -16.20
C VAL A 289 -0.73 -0.39 -16.91
N SER A 290 -0.97 -1.30 -17.86
CA SER A 290 0.06 -1.99 -18.65
C SER A 290 -0.32 -2.11 -20.15
N PRO A 291 -0.61 -1.00 -20.85
CA PRO A 291 -0.81 -1.03 -22.31
C PRO A 291 0.50 -1.30 -23.05
N THR A 292 0.41 -1.75 -24.31
CA THR A 292 1.55 -1.85 -25.24
C THR A 292 2.07 -0.45 -25.61
N GLY A 293 2.82 0.18 -24.71
CA GLY A 293 3.37 1.53 -24.88
C GLY A 293 3.48 2.33 -23.59
N SER A 294 3.22 3.63 -23.66
CA SER A 294 3.16 4.48 -22.46
C SER A 294 1.90 4.17 -21.67
N TRP A 295 2.07 3.79 -20.40
CA TRP A 295 0.94 3.52 -19.50
C TRP A 295 0.19 4.76 -19.05
N LEU A 296 0.77 5.95 -19.27
CA LEU A 296 0.09 7.23 -19.11
C LEU A 296 0.00 7.94 -20.45
N THR A 297 -1.17 8.46 -20.75
CA THR A 297 -1.38 9.42 -21.82
C THR A 297 -0.87 10.81 -21.41
N TYR A 298 -0.53 11.66 -22.39
CA TYR A 298 -0.14 13.05 -22.12
C TYR A 298 -1.24 13.82 -21.37
N THR A 299 -2.51 13.48 -21.63
CA THR A 299 -3.67 14.07 -20.96
C THR A 299 -3.77 13.63 -19.50
N GLU A 300 -3.53 12.36 -19.17
CA GLU A 300 -3.47 11.88 -17.77
C GLU A 300 -2.30 12.49 -17.01
N ILE A 301 -1.12 12.61 -17.64
CA ILE A 301 0.04 13.29 -17.07
C ILE A 301 -0.30 14.74 -16.73
N PHE A 302 -0.89 15.48 -17.69
CA PHE A 302 -1.27 16.86 -17.52
C PHE A 302 -2.36 17.03 -16.45
N THR A 303 -3.49 16.34 -16.60
CA THR A 303 -4.64 16.46 -15.69
C THR A 303 -4.30 15.97 -14.29
N GLY A 304 -3.54 14.89 -14.16
CA GLY A 304 -3.06 14.35 -12.88
C GLY A 304 -2.13 15.32 -12.16
N MET A 305 -1.20 15.97 -12.87
CA MET A 305 -0.35 17.01 -12.29
C MET A 305 -1.14 18.20 -11.74
N TRP A 306 -2.16 18.66 -12.47
CA TRP A 306 -3.00 19.79 -12.06
C TRP A 306 -3.95 19.43 -10.92
N LYS A 307 -4.66 18.28 -11.00
CA LYS A 307 -5.53 17.78 -9.93
C LYS A 307 -4.75 17.62 -8.63
N ASN A 308 -3.60 16.94 -8.67
CA ASN A 308 -2.76 16.74 -7.48
C ASN A 308 -2.21 18.06 -6.93
N ARG A 309 -2.01 19.08 -7.78
CA ARG A 309 -1.57 20.40 -7.32
C ARG A 309 -2.65 21.16 -6.58
N LEU A 310 -3.84 21.23 -7.17
CA LEU A 310 -4.99 21.86 -6.54
C LEU A 310 -5.31 21.16 -5.21
N ALA A 311 -5.31 19.82 -5.20
CA ALA A 311 -5.50 19.04 -3.98
C ALA A 311 -4.52 19.46 -2.87
N ARG A 312 -3.24 19.69 -3.16
CA ARG A 312 -2.26 20.15 -2.16
C ARG A 312 -2.51 21.54 -1.60
N TRP A 313 -3.12 22.45 -2.37
CA TRP A 313 -3.46 23.78 -1.86
C TRP A 313 -4.63 23.75 -0.88
N PHE A 314 -5.52 22.76 -1.04
CA PHE A 314 -6.72 22.62 -0.20
C PHE A 314 -6.60 21.52 0.86
N MET A 315 -5.57 20.67 0.80
CA MET A 315 -5.28 19.69 1.84
C MET A 315 -4.57 20.37 3.01
N THR A 316 -5.13 20.23 4.21
CA THR A 316 -4.56 20.69 5.49
C THR A 316 -4.12 19.49 6.35
N PRO A 317 -3.09 18.73 5.94
CA PRO A 317 -2.64 17.54 6.67
C PRO A 317 -2.22 17.85 8.11
N TRP A 318 -1.67 19.05 8.35
CA TRP A 318 -1.20 19.48 9.67
C TRP A 318 -2.27 19.45 10.77
N LEU A 319 -3.52 19.84 10.48
CA LEU A 319 -4.61 19.81 11.47
C LEU A 319 -4.97 18.36 11.86
N LYS A 320 -5.02 17.45 10.88
CA LYS A 320 -5.29 16.03 11.12
C LYS A 320 -4.16 15.38 11.91
N GLU A 321 -2.91 15.66 11.53
CA GLU A 321 -1.72 15.15 12.21
C GLU A 321 -1.60 15.67 13.65
N TRP A 322 -1.94 16.93 13.91
CA TRP A 322 -1.87 17.51 15.25
C TRP A 322 -2.78 16.77 16.24
N ARG A 323 -4.02 16.46 15.84
CA ARG A 323 -4.96 15.71 16.68
C ARG A 323 -4.43 14.32 17.02
N ILE A 324 -3.93 13.60 16.01
CA ILE A 324 -3.37 12.25 16.17
C ILE A 324 -2.18 12.28 17.13
N ARG A 325 -1.22 13.19 16.92
CA ARG A 325 -0.04 13.33 17.78
C ARG A 325 -0.41 13.71 19.22
N SER A 326 -1.42 14.55 19.39
CA SER A 326 -1.90 14.94 20.72
C SER A 326 -2.52 13.76 21.48
N LEU A 327 -3.33 12.95 20.80
CA LEU A 327 -3.93 11.74 21.38
C LEU A 327 -2.88 10.69 21.71
N GLN A 328 -1.94 10.42 20.78
CA GLN A 328 -0.84 9.49 21.03
C GLN A 328 0.01 9.95 22.22
N SER A 329 0.43 11.23 22.26
CA SER A 329 1.26 11.73 23.36
C SER A 329 0.54 11.69 24.70
N ALA A 330 -0.77 11.96 24.73
CA ALA A 330 -1.57 11.81 25.94
C ALA A 330 -1.62 10.35 26.41
N TRP A 331 -1.73 9.39 25.48
CA TRP A 331 -1.72 7.96 25.77
C TRP A 331 -0.35 7.46 26.28
N GLU A 332 0.75 7.89 25.65
CA GLU A 332 2.12 7.55 26.08
C GLU A 332 2.46 8.11 27.47
N LYS A 333 1.88 9.26 27.85
CA LYS A 333 2.06 9.85 29.19
C LYS A 333 1.33 9.08 30.30
N GLN A 334 0.32 8.28 29.97
CA GLN A 334 -0.46 7.54 30.98
C GLN A 334 0.34 6.40 31.61
N ASN A 335 1.24 5.77 30.84
CA ASN A 335 2.03 4.64 31.31
C ASN A 335 3.41 4.65 30.62
N PRO A 336 4.53 4.60 31.36
CA PRO A 336 5.88 4.54 30.77
C PRO A 336 6.11 3.36 29.81
N CYS A 337 5.33 2.27 29.94
CA CYS A 337 5.38 1.13 29.03
C CYS A 337 4.68 1.40 27.69
N HIS A 338 3.81 2.41 27.60
CA HIS A 338 3.13 2.78 26.36
C HIS A 338 4.10 3.47 25.41
N LYS A 339 4.38 2.82 24.28
CA LYS A 339 5.20 3.38 23.22
C LYS A 339 4.76 2.83 21.88
N GLU A 340 4.46 3.72 20.94
CA GLU A 340 4.11 3.32 19.56
C GLU A 340 5.13 3.90 18.58
N ALA A 341 5.93 3.03 17.96
CA ALA A 341 6.96 3.40 16.99
C ALA A 341 6.39 3.81 15.62
N GLY A 342 5.18 3.35 15.30
CA GLY A 342 4.51 3.51 14.01
C GLY A 342 3.61 4.74 13.91
N SER A 343 3.92 5.86 14.57
CA SER A 343 3.09 7.09 14.55
C SER A 343 2.67 7.56 13.16
N ILE A 344 3.52 7.35 12.15
CA ILE A 344 3.26 7.75 10.76
C ILE A 344 2.12 6.94 10.10
N CYS A 345 1.82 5.76 10.65
CA CYS A 345 0.77 4.86 10.17
C CYS A 345 -0.58 5.15 10.81
N ILE A 346 -0.62 5.95 11.88
CA ILE A 346 -1.82 6.20 12.67
C ILE A 346 -2.74 7.15 11.92
N ILE A 347 -4.01 6.78 11.84
CA ILE A 347 -5.11 7.59 11.34
C ILE A 347 -6.16 7.76 12.44
N ASN A 348 -6.89 8.88 12.39
CA ASN A 348 -8.02 9.15 13.28
C ASN A 348 -9.31 8.64 12.64
N GLU A 349 -9.43 7.31 12.59
CA GLU A 349 -10.57 6.59 12.01
C GLU A 349 -10.68 5.22 12.69
N MET A 350 -11.91 4.75 12.92
CA MET A 350 -12.16 3.41 13.44
C MET A 350 -12.56 2.46 12.33
N GLN A 351 -11.85 1.32 12.21
CA GLN A 351 -12.16 0.28 11.24
C GLN A 351 -12.63 -0.99 11.95
N VAL A 352 -13.92 -1.32 11.80
CA VAL A 352 -14.50 -2.55 12.33
C VAL A 352 -14.74 -3.56 11.21
N LEU A 353 -14.67 -4.85 11.54
CA LEU A 353 -14.98 -5.93 10.62
C LEU A 353 -16.49 -6.03 10.41
N VAL A 354 -16.92 -6.18 9.16
CA VAL A 354 -18.33 -6.39 8.81
C VAL A 354 -18.51 -7.68 8.01
N LYS A 355 -19.75 -8.22 8.05
CA LYS A 355 -20.11 -9.50 7.45
C LYS A 355 -19.75 -9.64 5.96
N ASN A 356 -19.73 -8.54 5.21
CA ASN A 356 -19.50 -8.49 3.77
C ASN A 356 -18.21 -7.75 3.38
N GLY A 357 -17.26 -7.61 4.31
CA GLY A 357 -15.95 -7.01 4.05
C GLY A 357 -15.80 -5.62 4.63
#